data_AF-A0A8T5RF06-F1
#
_entry.id   AF-A0A8T5RF06-F1
#
_cell.length_a   1.000
_cell.length_b   1.000
_cell.length_c   1.000
_cell.angle_alpha   90.00
_cell.angle_beta   90.00
_cell.angle_gamma   90.00
#
_symmetry.space_group_name_H-M   'P 1'
#
loop_
_entity.id
_entity.type
_entity.pdbx_description
1 polymer ?
#
loop_
_entity_poly.entity_id
_entity_poly.type
_entity_poly.pdbx_seq_one_letter_code
_entity_poly.pdbx_strand_id
1 'polypeptide(L)'
;MTELNYACMKCGACCHEIEYKKRIPLYPEEANFLIEIAKKRGIALKIIEDLVFPDILNKKILIVTYKILFEKKINGCPFYDKNYGCTVHDKKPLACKAYPLALKQVDAFNFQISVDPLCHYVIKHYDLIKSASFSTMKEIFKNEYPNAQNHLIKNKNLMLKIKQLEFEKKIKISRQISLKDFNKYLKEWEREEVTTN
;
A
#
# COMPACT_ATOMS: atom_id res chain seq x y z
N MET A 1 7.30 32.41 -10.81
CA MET A 1 6.30 31.43 -10.32
C MET A 1 6.92 30.74 -9.12
N THR A 2 6.30 30.83 -7.94
CA THR A 2 6.76 30.07 -6.76
C THR A 2 6.71 28.59 -7.07
N GLU A 3 7.86 27.90 -6.99
CA GLU A 3 7.95 26.45 -7.17
C GLU A 3 7.02 25.77 -6.14
N LEU A 4 5.95 25.16 -6.65
CA LEU A 4 4.99 24.44 -5.82
C LEU A 4 5.62 23.09 -5.47
N ASN A 5 5.98 22.89 -4.20
CA ASN A 5 6.59 21.65 -3.71
C ASN A 5 5.70 21.03 -2.65
N TYR A 6 5.29 19.78 -2.86
CA TYR A 6 4.44 19.05 -1.91
C TYR A 6 5.12 18.93 -0.55
N ALA A 7 4.37 19.28 0.49
CA ALA A 7 4.77 19.07 1.87
C ALA A 7 3.61 18.44 2.66
N CYS A 8 3.86 17.28 3.27
CA CYS A 8 2.87 16.61 4.11
C CYS A 8 2.52 17.50 5.33
N MET A 9 1.28 17.97 5.40
CA MET A 9 0.78 18.84 6.48
C MET A 9 0.54 18.09 7.82
N LYS A 10 0.86 16.80 7.90
CA LYS A 10 0.62 15.93 9.07
C LYS A 10 -0.83 15.94 9.61
N CYS A 11 -1.80 16.34 8.79
CA CYS A 11 -3.19 16.55 9.19
C CYS A 11 -4.00 15.28 9.49
N GLY A 12 -3.44 14.09 9.24
CA GLY A 12 -4.14 12.83 9.46
C GLY A 12 -5.16 12.44 8.39
N ALA A 13 -5.35 13.22 7.32
CA ALA A 13 -6.30 12.89 6.26
C ALA A 13 -6.02 11.52 5.61
N CYS A 14 -4.75 11.12 5.47
CA CYS A 14 -4.38 9.78 4.99
C CYS A 14 -4.51 8.67 6.04
N CYS A 15 -4.65 9.03 7.31
CA CYS A 15 -4.64 8.10 8.43
C CYS A 15 -6.03 7.67 8.89
N HIS A 16 -7.10 8.36 8.52
CA HIS A 16 -8.45 8.04 8.99
C HIS A 16 -9.28 7.34 7.92
N GLU A 17 -10.19 6.48 8.37
CA GLU A 17 -11.21 5.88 7.51
C GLU A 17 -12.13 6.98 6.97
N ILE A 18 -12.44 6.91 5.68
CA ILE A 18 -13.46 7.74 5.02
C ILE A 18 -14.60 6.82 4.59
N GLU A 19 -15.66 7.38 3.98
CA GLU A 19 -16.83 6.64 3.49
C GLU A 19 -16.44 5.38 2.67
N TYR A 20 -15.36 5.48 1.90
CA TYR A 20 -14.67 4.33 1.30
C TYR A 20 -13.46 3.93 2.15
N LYS A 21 -13.46 2.70 2.70
CA LYS A 21 -12.37 2.20 3.56
C LYS A 21 -10.99 2.41 2.91
N LYS A 22 -10.16 3.26 3.52
CA LYS A 22 -8.78 3.47 3.05
C LYS A 22 -7.98 2.18 3.25
N ARG A 23 -7.29 1.75 2.19
CA ARG A 23 -6.44 0.57 2.18
C ARG A 23 -4.98 1.01 2.17
N ILE A 24 -4.23 0.68 3.21
CA ILE A 24 -2.77 0.88 3.26
C ILE A 24 -2.14 -0.50 3.06
N PRO A 25 -1.75 -0.86 1.82
CA PRO A 25 -1.04 -2.11 1.59
C PRO A 25 0.36 -2.02 2.21
N LEU A 26 0.76 -3.12 2.84
CA LEU A 26 2.07 -3.32 3.45
C LEU A 26 2.71 -4.54 2.81
N TYR A 27 3.96 -4.42 2.39
CA TYR A 27 4.75 -5.61 2.07
C TYR A 27 5.13 -6.37 3.34
N PRO A 28 5.41 -7.67 3.26
CA PRO A 28 5.71 -8.48 4.44
C PRO A 28 6.78 -7.90 5.38
N GLU A 29 7.90 -7.41 4.83
CA GLU A 29 8.97 -6.80 5.62
C GLU A 29 8.56 -5.46 6.26
N GLU A 30 7.66 -4.70 5.62
CA GLU A 30 7.10 -3.48 6.20
C GLU A 30 6.14 -3.80 7.34
N ALA A 31 5.31 -4.83 7.18
CA ALA A 31 4.41 -5.32 8.20
C ALA A 31 5.20 -5.78 9.45
N ASN A 32 6.24 -6.60 9.24
CA ASN A 32 7.11 -7.09 10.31
C ASN A 32 7.75 -5.92 11.08
N PHE A 33 8.30 -4.93 10.38
CA PHE A 33 8.90 -3.77 11.02
C PHE A 33 7.89 -2.91 11.80
N LEU A 34 6.68 -2.68 11.26
CA LEU A 34 5.63 -1.95 11.97
C LEU A 34 5.14 -2.69 13.21
N ILE A 35 5.04 -4.02 13.16
CA ILE A 35 4.71 -4.86 14.31
C ILE A 35 5.73 -4.67 15.43
N GLU A 36 7.03 -4.67 15.09
CA GLU A 36 8.09 -4.45 16.08
C GLU A 36 8.05 -3.05 16.69
N ILE A 37 7.75 -2.02 15.91
CA ILE A 37 7.53 -0.66 16.46
C ILE A 37 6.33 -0.65 17.40
N ALA A 38 5.22 -1.27 16.99
CA ALA A 38 3.99 -1.30 17.79
C ALA A 38 4.20 -2.00 19.12
N LYS A 39 4.85 -3.18 19.12
CA LYS A 39 5.22 -3.93 20.34
C LYS A 39 6.06 -3.08 21.29
N LYS A 40 7.13 -2.45 20.77
CA LYS A 40 8.04 -1.60 21.58
C LYS A 40 7.33 -0.39 22.19
N ARG A 41 6.27 0.10 21.56
CA ARG A 41 5.51 1.28 22.00
C ARG A 41 4.21 0.95 22.73
N GLY A 42 3.88 -0.33 22.92
CA GLY A 42 2.60 -0.75 23.48
C GLY A 42 1.38 -0.35 22.65
N ILE A 43 1.54 -0.20 21.32
CA ILE A 43 0.46 0.17 20.41
C ILE A 43 -0.26 -1.10 19.95
N ALA A 44 -1.60 -1.10 20.06
CA ALA A 44 -2.44 -2.15 19.52
C ALA A 44 -2.52 -2.05 17.97
N LEU A 45 -1.58 -2.69 17.27
CA LEU A 45 -1.57 -2.77 15.82
C LEU A 45 -2.23 -4.07 15.35
N LYS A 46 -3.25 -3.95 14.49
CA LYS A 46 -3.88 -5.09 13.80
C LYS A 46 -3.52 -5.06 12.32
N ILE A 47 -2.89 -6.13 11.87
CA ILE A 47 -2.56 -6.37 10.46
C ILE A 47 -3.27 -7.64 10.03
N ILE A 48 -3.86 -7.62 8.83
CA ILE A 48 -4.52 -8.79 8.22
C ILE A 48 -4.02 -8.99 6.80
N GLU A 49 -4.15 -10.19 6.27
CA GLU A 49 -3.82 -10.48 4.88
C GLU A 49 -4.68 -9.62 3.93
N ASP A 50 -4.10 -9.21 2.80
CA ASP A 50 -4.74 -8.24 1.90
C ASP A 50 -4.75 -8.71 0.44
N LEU A 51 -3.60 -9.08 -0.12
CA LEU A 51 -3.52 -9.77 -1.41
C LEU A 51 -2.85 -11.11 -1.19
N VAL A 52 -3.58 -12.18 -1.54
CA VAL A 52 -3.14 -13.56 -1.32
C VAL A 52 -3.52 -14.45 -2.49
N PHE A 53 -2.75 -15.52 -2.70
CA PHE A 53 -3.02 -16.54 -3.70
C PHE A 53 -2.97 -17.94 -3.07
N PRO A 54 -4.03 -18.77 -3.23
CA PRO A 54 -3.98 -20.16 -2.80
C PRO A 54 -3.11 -20.97 -3.77
N ASP A 55 -2.04 -21.55 -3.24
CA ASP A 55 -1.22 -22.54 -3.93
C ASP A 55 -1.78 -23.93 -3.68
N ILE A 56 -2.48 -24.45 -4.70
CA ILE A 56 -3.16 -25.75 -4.60
C ILE A 56 -2.19 -26.93 -4.67
N LEU A 57 -0.96 -26.72 -5.15
CA LEU A 57 0.05 -27.77 -5.22
C LEU A 57 0.58 -28.08 -3.83
N ASN A 58 1.00 -27.04 -3.10
CA ASN A 58 1.60 -27.20 -1.77
C ASN A 58 0.62 -26.99 -0.61
N LYS A 59 -0.65 -26.68 -0.89
CA LYS A 59 -1.70 -26.37 0.10
C LYS A 59 -1.30 -25.22 1.04
N LYS A 60 -0.85 -24.11 0.45
CA LYS A 60 -0.41 -22.91 1.16
C LYS A 60 -1.13 -21.65 0.67
N ILE A 61 -1.25 -20.66 1.53
CA ILE A 61 -1.67 -19.30 1.17
C ILE A 61 -0.42 -18.44 0.97
N LEU A 62 -0.17 -18.07 -0.28
CA LEU A 62 0.90 -17.15 -0.64
C LEU A 62 0.46 -15.72 -0.33
N ILE A 63 1.11 -15.09 0.65
CA ILE A 63 0.82 -13.71 1.04
C ILE A 63 1.71 -12.76 0.24
N VAL A 64 1.07 -11.83 -0.47
CA VAL A 64 1.77 -10.80 -1.26
C VAL A 64 1.80 -9.47 -0.53
N THR A 65 0.67 -9.07 0.03
CA THR A 65 0.59 -7.87 0.87
C THR A 65 -0.33 -8.12 2.06
N TYR A 66 -0.05 -7.40 3.12
CA TYR A 66 -0.93 -7.21 4.26
C TYR A 66 -1.59 -5.83 4.20
N LYS A 67 -2.53 -5.56 5.11
CA LYS A 67 -3.05 -4.22 5.37
C LYS A 67 -3.24 -3.98 6.85
N ILE A 68 -3.19 -2.70 7.22
CA ILE A 68 -3.61 -2.26 8.56
C ILE A 68 -5.13 -2.32 8.64
N LEU A 69 -5.65 -2.99 9.66
CA LEU A 69 -7.07 -2.95 10.00
C LEU A 69 -7.31 -1.79 10.97
N PHE A 70 -8.05 -0.78 10.54
CA PHE A 70 -8.40 0.34 11.41
C PHE A 70 -9.41 -0.11 12.45
N GLU A 71 -9.14 0.20 13.71
CA GLU A 71 -10.08 -0.09 14.78
C GLU A 71 -11.22 0.93 14.77
N LYS A 72 -12.47 0.47 14.87
CA LYS A 72 -13.66 1.34 14.93
C LYS A 72 -13.58 2.44 16.00
N LYS A 73 -12.88 2.20 17.11
CA LYS A 73 -12.75 3.16 18.22
C LYS A 73 -11.89 4.38 17.86
N ILE A 74 -10.84 4.16 17.07
CA ILE A 74 -9.86 5.18 16.68
C ILE A 74 -10.18 5.71 15.27
N ASN A 75 -10.96 4.94 14.51
CA ASN A 75 -11.36 5.18 13.12
C ASN A 75 -10.17 5.58 12.22
N GLY A 76 -9.00 4.96 12.46
CA GLY A 76 -7.77 5.35 11.79
C GLY A 76 -6.56 4.50 12.14
N CYS A 77 -5.44 4.89 11.55
CA CYS A 77 -4.13 4.27 11.70
C CYS A 77 -3.65 4.41 13.15
N PRO A 78 -3.22 3.31 13.79
CA PRO A 78 -2.81 3.32 15.19
C PRO A 78 -1.51 4.10 15.46
N PHE A 79 -0.80 4.51 14.39
CA PHE A 79 0.40 5.36 14.51
C PHE A 79 0.10 6.85 14.37
N TYR A 80 -1.17 7.25 14.19
CA TYR A 80 -1.56 8.65 14.16
C TYR A 80 -1.80 9.19 15.57
N ASP A 81 -1.20 10.34 15.86
CA ASP A 81 -1.42 11.12 17.05
C ASP A 81 -1.98 12.51 16.66
N LYS A 82 -2.94 13.03 17.43
CA LYS A 82 -3.59 14.32 17.10
C LYS A 82 -2.66 15.53 17.25
N ASN A 83 -1.68 15.46 18.13
CA ASN A 83 -0.75 16.55 18.43
C ASN A 83 0.51 16.48 17.55
N TYR A 84 0.98 15.26 17.25
CA TYR A 84 2.26 15.03 16.55
C TYR A 84 2.09 14.54 15.10
N GLY A 85 0.88 14.14 14.71
CA GLY A 85 0.59 13.52 13.42
C GLY A 85 1.07 12.06 13.34
N CYS A 86 1.61 11.65 12.19
CA CYS A 86 2.12 10.30 12.01
C CYS A 86 3.42 10.07 12.83
N THR A 87 3.35 9.25 13.87
CA THR A 87 4.47 8.93 14.79
C THR A 87 5.54 8.01 14.19
N VAL A 88 5.32 7.52 12.96
CA VAL A 88 6.27 6.72 12.17
C VAL A 88 6.61 7.43 10.87
N HIS A 89 6.61 8.76 10.85
CA HIS A 89 6.74 9.56 9.63
C HIS A 89 7.95 9.18 8.76
N ASP A 90 9.12 9.01 9.37
CA ASP A 90 10.38 8.66 8.67
C ASP A 90 10.45 7.17 8.30
N LYS A 91 9.56 6.38 8.92
CA LYS A 91 9.48 4.92 8.87
C LYS A 91 8.20 4.45 8.17
N LYS A 92 7.56 5.34 7.41
CA LYS A 92 6.32 5.06 6.69
C LYS A 92 6.50 3.86 5.74
N PRO A 93 5.46 3.02 5.59
CA PRO A 93 5.36 2.09 4.48
C PRO A 93 5.42 2.81 3.14
N LEU A 94 5.81 2.10 2.09
CA LEU A 94 5.99 2.63 0.75
C LEU A 94 4.71 3.27 0.20
N ALA A 95 3.55 2.65 0.46
CA ALA A 95 2.26 3.23 0.10
C ALA A 95 2.01 4.59 0.80
N CYS A 96 2.40 4.72 2.07
CA CYS A 96 2.27 5.97 2.81
C CYS A 96 3.33 7.03 2.41
N LYS A 97 4.49 6.60 1.92
CA LYS A 97 5.54 7.49 1.37
C LYS A 97 5.18 8.03 -0.01
N ALA A 98 4.39 7.28 -0.78
CA ALA A 98 3.87 7.69 -2.08
C ALA A 98 2.68 8.66 -1.97
N TYR A 99 1.93 8.61 -0.86
CA TYR A 99 0.75 9.46 -0.65
C TYR A 99 1.08 10.96 -0.76
N PRO A 100 0.26 11.78 -1.47
CA PRO A 100 -1.07 11.49 -2.00
C PRO A 100 -1.07 10.94 -3.43
N LEU A 101 0.11 10.64 -3.99
CA LEU A 101 0.28 10.26 -5.38
C LEU A 101 0.22 8.74 -5.55
N ALA A 102 -0.48 8.30 -6.61
CA ALA A 102 -0.46 6.93 -7.09
C ALA A 102 -0.13 6.90 -8.59
N LEU A 103 0.61 5.88 -9.01
CA LEU A 103 0.92 5.64 -10.42
C LEU A 103 0.17 4.42 -10.93
N LYS A 104 -0.42 4.56 -12.11
CA LYS A 104 -1.04 3.46 -12.85
C LYS A 104 -0.36 3.35 -14.21
N GLN A 105 0.09 2.15 -14.56
CA GLN A 105 0.49 1.85 -15.92
C GLN A 105 -0.77 1.66 -16.78
N VAL A 106 -0.93 2.47 -17.82
CA VAL A 106 -2.08 2.41 -18.74
C VAL A 106 -1.80 1.42 -19.86
N ASP A 107 -0.58 1.45 -20.39
CA ASP A 107 -0.08 0.52 -21.40
C ASP A 107 1.45 0.31 -21.26
N ALA A 108 2.08 -0.32 -22.25
CA ALA A 108 3.52 -0.62 -22.21
C ALA A 108 4.43 0.61 -22.04
N PHE A 109 3.97 1.80 -22.44
CA PHE A 109 4.78 3.03 -22.51
C PHE A 109 4.21 4.18 -21.68
N ASN A 110 2.91 4.18 -21.40
CA ASN A 110 2.21 5.29 -20.76
C ASN A 110 1.84 5.02 -19.30
N PHE A 111 2.07 6.04 -18.47
CA PHE A 111 1.70 6.06 -17.06
C PHE A 111 0.75 7.22 -16.79
N GLN A 112 -0.19 6.99 -15.88
CA GLN A 112 -1.09 8.00 -15.36
C GLN A 112 -0.78 8.26 -13.90
N ILE A 113 -0.72 9.54 -13.53
CA ILE A 113 -0.67 9.99 -12.13
C ILE A 113 -2.10 10.20 -11.65
N SER A 114 -2.40 9.66 -10.48
CA SER A 114 -3.60 9.98 -9.71
C SER A 114 -3.17 10.61 -8.38
N VAL A 115 -3.93 11.59 -7.90
CA VAL A 115 -3.66 12.28 -6.63
C VAL A 115 -4.93 12.23 -5.79
N ASP A 116 -4.81 11.84 -4.51
CA ASP A 116 -5.92 11.84 -3.57
C ASP A 116 -6.44 13.28 -3.33
N PRO A 117 -7.67 13.61 -3.76
CA PRO A 117 -8.22 14.95 -3.62
C PRO A 117 -8.55 15.30 -2.16
N LEU A 118 -8.53 14.33 -1.24
CA LEU A 118 -8.80 14.55 0.19
C LEU A 118 -7.55 14.99 0.96
N CYS A 119 -6.37 14.98 0.32
CA CYS A 119 -5.17 15.51 0.96
C CYS A 119 -5.31 17.03 1.14
N HIS A 120 -5.17 17.54 2.37
CA HIS A 120 -5.36 18.98 2.63
C HIS A 120 -4.41 19.88 1.83
N TYR A 121 -3.18 19.43 1.56
CA TYR A 121 -2.28 20.15 0.67
C TYR A 121 -2.85 20.23 -0.75
N VAL A 122 -3.38 19.11 -1.25
CA VAL A 122 -3.96 19.03 -2.59
C VAL A 122 -5.19 19.93 -2.68
N ILE A 123 -6.06 19.93 -1.67
CA ILE A 123 -7.23 20.82 -1.60
C ILE A 123 -6.80 22.29 -1.69
N LYS A 124 -5.78 22.69 -0.91
CA LYS A 124 -5.28 24.07 -0.88
C LYS A 124 -4.71 24.54 -2.23
N HIS A 125 -4.22 23.61 -3.04
CA HIS A 125 -3.55 23.87 -4.32
C HIS A 125 -4.24 23.20 -5.51
N TYR A 126 -5.56 22.96 -5.40
CA TYR A 126 -6.29 22.08 -6.30
C TYR A 126 -6.23 22.52 -7.77
N ASP A 127 -6.47 23.80 -8.06
CA ASP A 127 -6.50 24.31 -9.44
C ASP A 127 -5.13 24.17 -10.14
N LEU A 128 -4.05 24.40 -9.38
CA LEU A 128 -2.68 24.24 -9.87
C LEU A 128 -2.34 22.76 -10.13
N ILE A 129 -2.71 21.87 -9.21
CA ILE A 129 -2.44 20.43 -9.34
C ILE A 129 -3.28 19.81 -10.47
N LYS A 130 -4.54 20.23 -10.61
CA LYS A 130 -5.45 19.73 -11.65
C LYS A 130 -4.99 20.11 -13.06
N SER A 131 -4.40 21.29 -13.22
CA SER A 131 -3.91 21.80 -14.51
C SER A 131 -2.44 21.45 -14.81
N ALA A 132 -1.72 20.86 -13.83
CA ALA A 132 -0.32 20.53 -13.97
C ALA A 132 -0.08 19.42 -15.00
N SER A 133 0.96 19.61 -15.82
CA SER A 133 1.45 18.58 -16.75
C SER A 133 2.10 17.41 -16.01
N PHE A 134 2.31 16.28 -16.69
CA PHE A 134 2.96 15.12 -16.08
C PHE A 134 4.38 15.42 -15.56
N SER A 135 5.18 16.24 -16.26
CA SER A 135 6.51 16.66 -15.79
C SER A 135 6.41 17.56 -14.56
N THR A 136 5.51 18.56 -14.61
CA THR A 136 5.25 19.44 -13.46
C THR A 136 4.79 18.65 -12.23
N MET A 137 3.99 17.60 -12.42
CA MET A 137 3.58 16.73 -11.31
C MET A 137 4.76 16.00 -10.66
N LYS A 138 5.77 15.59 -11.43
CA LYS A 138 7.00 14.99 -10.86
C LYS A 138 7.79 15.98 -10.03
N GLU A 139 7.79 17.25 -10.44
CA GLU A 139 8.47 18.33 -9.72
C GLU A 139 7.72 18.66 -8.42
N ILE A 140 6.39 18.83 -8.49
CA ILE A 140 5.55 19.10 -7.31
C ILE A 140 5.71 17.96 -6.29
N PHE A 141 5.65 16.72 -6.74
CA PHE A 141 5.71 15.52 -5.90
C PHE A 141 7.09 14.85 -5.98
N LYS A 142 8.14 15.64 -5.80
CA LYS A 142 9.55 15.22 -6.00
C LYS A 142 9.94 13.95 -5.24
N ASN A 143 9.42 13.77 -4.03
CA ASN A 143 9.72 12.61 -3.19
C ASN A 143 8.67 11.51 -3.35
N GLU A 144 7.41 11.89 -3.49
CA GLU A 144 6.27 10.97 -3.56
C GLU A 144 6.22 10.23 -4.89
N TYR A 145 6.59 10.87 -6.01
CA TYR A 145 6.61 10.24 -7.33
C TYR A 145 7.59 9.06 -7.40
N PRO A 146 8.87 9.17 -7.01
CA PRO A 146 9.77 8.01 -6.93
C PRO A 146 9.24 6.90 -6.02
N ASN A 147 8.61 7.25 -4.89
CA ASN A 147 8.01 6.25 -3.99
C ASN A 147 6.82 5.53 -4.66
N ALA A 148 5.97 6.24 -5.38
CA ALA A 148 4.87 5.65 -6.15
C ALA A 148 5.39 4.73 -7.28
N GLN A 149 6.50 5.12 -7.92
CA GLN A 149 7.13 4.31 -8.96
C GLN A 149 7.72 3.04 -8.36
N ASN A 150 8.41 3.14 -7.22
CA ASN A 150 8.92 1.98 -6.48
C ASN A 150 7.80 1.04 -6.05
N HIS A 151 6.66 1.57 -5.59
CA HIS A 151 5.49 0.78 -5.24
C HIS A 151 4.94 0.01 -6.46
N LEU A 152 4.83 0.67 -7.62
CA LEU A 152 4.41 0.03 -8.86
C LEU A 152 5.38 -1.07 -9.32
N ILE A 153 6.68 -0.78 -9.33
CA ILE A 153 7.73 -1.73 -9.71
C ILE A 153 7.72 -2.94 -8.78
N LYS A 154 7.63 -2.72 -7.47
CA LYS A 154 7.62 -3.80 -6.48
C LYS A 154 6.41 -4.71 -6.64
N ASN A 155 5.22 -4.14 -6.84
CA ASN A 155 4.02 -4.92 -7.16
C ASN A 155 4.21 -5.76 -8.44
N LYS A 156 4.79 -5.16 -9.49
CA LYS A 156 5.08 -5.88 -10.74
C LYS A 156 6.06 -7.03 -10.52
N ASN A 157 7.13 -6.80 -9.75
CA ASN A 157 8.14 -7.82 -9.46
C ASN A 157 7.57 -8.98 -8.64
N LEU A 158 6.70 -8.71 -7.65
CA LEU A 158 5.99 -9.76 -6.91
C LEU A 158 5.11 -10.60 -7.84
N MET A 159 4.36 -9.97 -8.74
CA MET A 159 3.53 -10.70 -9.71
C MET A 159 4.38 -11.53 -10.68
N LEU A 160 5.51 -11.00 -11.14
CA LEU A 160 6.44 -11.75 -11.99
C LEU A 160 7.07 -12.92 -11.25
N LYS A 161 7.42 -12.76 -9.97
CA LYS A 161 7.93 -13.85 -9.12
C LYS A 161 6.93 -14.99 -9.00
N ILE A 162 5.65 -14.67 -8.75
CA ILE A 162 4.58 -15.66 -8.69
C ILE A 162 4.45 -16.41 -10.03
N LYS A 163 4.43 -15.68 -11.15
CA LYS A 163 4.38 -16.30 -12.49
C LYS A 163 5.59 -17.19 -12.77
N GLN A 164 6.78 -16.77 -12.34
CA GLN A 164 8.00 -17.57 -12.45
C GLN A 164 7.89 -18.87 -11.66
N LEU A 165 7.39 -18.82 -10.42
CA LEU A 165 7.16 -20.00 -9.59
C LEU A 165 6.13 -20.96 -10.22
N GLU A 166 5.06 -20.44 -10.82
CA GLU A 166 4.09 -21.27 -11.57
C GLU A 166 4.74 -21.91 -12.82
N PHE A 167 5.52 -21.14 -13.59
CA PHE A 167 6.22 -21.62 -14.78
C PHE A 167 7.23 -22.74 -14.44
N GLU A 168 7.96 -22.57 -13.35
CA GLU A 168 8.88 -23.56 -12.79
C GLU A 168 8.16 -24.75 -12.10
N LYS A 169 6.83 -24.77 -12.11
CA LYS A 169 5.98 -25.79 -11.47
C LYS A 169 6.22 -25.95 -9.96
N LYS A 170 6.74 -24.91 -9.31
CA LYS A 170 6.96 -24.89 -7.84
C LYS A 170 5.67 -24.62 -7.07
N ILE A 171 4.74 -23.90 -7.69
CA ILE A 171 3.40 -23.60 -7.15
C ILE A 171 2.35 -23.84 -8.24
N LYS A 172 1.07 -23.89 -7.87
CA LYS A 172 -0.06 -23.87 -8.81
C LYS A 172 -1.17 -22.99 -8.26
N ILE A 173 -1.54 -21.93 -8.97
CA ILE A 173 -2.63 -21.03 -8.54
C ILE A 173 -3.93 -21.44 -9.23
N SER A 174 -4.99 -21.66 -8.45
CA SER A 174 -6.31 -21.94 -9.03
C SER A 174 -6.92 -20.67 -9.63
N ARG A 175 -7.23 -20.71 -10.93
CA ARG A 175 -7.95 -19.64 -11.65
C ARG A 175 -9.47 -19.77 -11.57
N GLN A 176 -9.97 -20.93 -11.14
CA GLN A 176 -11.39 -21.28 -11.05
C GLN A 176 -11.67 -21.84 -9.66
N ILE A 177 -11.61 -20.97 -8.65
CA ILE A 177 -11.88 -21.33 -7.26
C ILE A 177 -13.21 -20.71 -6.83
N SER A 178 -14.06 -21.51 -6.16
CA SER A 178 -15.29 -20.98 -5.56
C SER A 178 -14.96 -20.12 -4.34
N LEU A 179 -15.81 -19.15 -4.01
CA LEU A 179 -15.65 -18.37 -2.77
C LEU A 179 -15.66 -19.25 -1.52
N LYS A 180 -16.42 -20.35 -1.54
CA LYS A 180 -16.50 -21.32 -0.44
C LYS A 180 -15.14 -22.02 -0.24
N ASP A 181 -14.53 -22.50 -1.31
CA ASP A 181 -13.24 -23.18 -1.25
C ASP A 181 -12.12 -22.21 -0.89
N PHE A 182 -12.15 -21.00 -1.46
CA PHE A 182 -11.19 -19.95 -1.10
C PHE A 182 -11.22 -19.64 0.40
N ASN A 183 -12.42 -19.43 0.96
CA ASN A 183 -12.59 -19.19 2.40
C ASN A 183 -12.19 -20.40 3.26
N LYS A 184 -12.38 -21.63 2.76
CA LYS A 184 -11.91 -22.84 3.42
C LYS A 184 -10.38 -22.86 3.47
N TYR A 185 -9.72 -22.63 2.33
CA TYR A 185 -8.25 -22.61 2.24
C TYR A 185 -7.65 -21.53 3.13
N LEU A 186 -8.25 -20.33 3.17
CA LEU A 186 -7.84 -19.27 4.09
C LEU A 186 -7.90 -19.67 5.57
N LYS A 187 -8.77 -20.61 5.97
CA LYS A 187 -8.84 -21.08 7.36
C LYS A 187 -7.87 -22.22 7.66
N GLU A 188 -7.64 -23.08 6.69
CA GLU A 188 -6.98 -24.37 6.91
C GLU A 188 -5.50 -24.40 6.49
N TRP A 189 -5.10 -23.58 5.53
CA TRP A 189 -3.77 -23.69 4.91
C TRP A 189 -2.73 -22.80 5.60
N GLU A 190 -1.49 -23.28 5.62
CA GLU A 190 -0.36 -22.52 6.16
C GLU A 190 -0.05 -21.29 5.29
N ARG A 191 0.57 -20.27 5.92
CA ARG A 191 0.92 -19.02 5.26
C ARG A 191 2.37 -19.05 4.81
N GLU A 192 2.62 -18.54 3.61
CA GLU A 192 3.96 -18.33 3.09
C GLU A 192 4.06 -16.94 2.46
N GLU A 193 5.02 -16.14 2.92
CA GLU A 193 5.21 -14.78 2.40
C GLU A 193 6.00 -14.80 1.09
N VAL A 194 5.48 -14.10 0.08
CA VAL A 194 6.19 -13.89 -1.18
C VAL A 194 6.93 -12.56 -1.09
N THR A 195 8.25 -12.62 -1.17
CA THR A 195 9.13 -11.44 -1.16
C THR A 195 9.97 -11.37 -2.43
N THR A 196 10.54 -10.21 -2.73
CA THR A 196 11.39 -9.97 -3.92
C THR A 196 12.87 -9.86 -3.59
N ASN A 197 13.31 -10.42 -2.45
CA ASN A 197 14.73 -10.40 -2.05
C ASN A 197 15.63 -11.04 -3.12
#